data_AF-A0A3D5QDM1-F1
#
_entry.id   AF-A0A3D5QDM1-F1
#
_cell.length_a   1.000
_cell.length_b   1.000
_cell.length_c   1.000
_cell.angle_alpha   90.00
_cell.angle_beta   90.00
_cell.angle_gamma   90.00
#
_symmetry.space_group_name_H-M   'P 1'
#
loop_
_entity.id
_entity.type
_entity.pdbx_description
1 polymer ?
#
loop_
_entity_poly.entity_id
_entity_poly.type
_entity_poly.pdbx_seq_one_letter_code
_entity_poly.pdbx_strand_id
1 'polypeptide(L)'
;MKSTEQLKNEHEGIKIMLEVLECIAEYIEKGKVNKLEEDDIRNIVTFFREFADKCHHTKEERELFPTLEKMGIQKEGGPIGVMLDEHELGRNHIRAMLESLDDLAESEIAAEKFADNAYAYVELLRQHIDKEND
;
A
#
# COMPACT_ATOMS: atom_id res chain seq x y z
N MET A 1 -23.70 1.53 -10.98
CA MET A 1 -22.54 0.92 -10.33
C MET A 1 -22.83 0.87 -8.85
N LYS A 2 -22.73 -0.31 -8.22
CA LYS A 2 -22.85 -0.43 -6.75
C LYS A 2 -21.57 0.09 -6.10
N SER A 3 -21.65 0.66 -4.90
CA SER A 3 -20.47 1.21 -4.21
C SER A 3 -19.38 0.17 -3.96
N THR A 4 -19.75 -1.09 -3.70
CA THR A 4 -18.80 -2.19 -3.54
C THR A 4 -18.15 -2.63 -4.85
N GLU A 5 -18.83 -2.51 -5.99
CA GLU A 5 -18.22 -2.73 -7.31
C GLU A 5 -17.16 -1.66 -7.61
N GLN A 6 -17.38 -0.42 -7.13
CA GLN A 6 -16.40 0.64 -7.27
C GLN A 6 -15.11 0.32 -6.49
N LEU A 7 -15.22 -0.14 -5.24
CA LEU A 7 -14.05 -0.56 -4.45
C LEU A 7 -13.25 -1.66 -5.16
N LYS A 8 -13.94 -2.69 -5.67
CA LYS A 8 -13.29 -3.76 -6.46
C LYS A 8 -12.62 -3.23 -7.73
N ASN A 9 -13.22 -2.26 -8.42
CA ASN A 9 -12.58 -1.64 -9.59
C ASN A 9 -11.35 -0.82 -9.23
N GLU A 10 -11.32 -0.19 -8.05
CA GLU A 10 -10.15 0.56 -7.56
C GLU A 10 -8.97 -0.38 -7.26
N HIS A 11 -9.24 -1.61 -6.78
CA HIS A 11 -8.22 -2.65 -6.58
C HIS A 11 -7.41 -2.94 -7.85
N GLU A 12 -8.04 -2.95 -9.03
CA GLU A 12 -7.33 -3.24 -10.28
C GLU A 12 -6.24 -2.20 -10.57
N GLY A 13 -6.52 -0.92 -10.30
CA GLY A 13 -5.52 0.15 -10.41
C GLY A 13 -4.41 0.02 -9.36
N ILE A 14 -4.77 -0.37 -8.13
CA ILE A 14 -3.81 -0.60 -7.05
C ILE A 14 -2.88 -1.77 -7.41
N LYS A 15 -3.42 -2.89 -7.89
CA LYS A 15 -2.65 -4.08 -8.29
C LYS A 15 -1.61 -3.75 -9.36
N ILE A 16 -1.98 -2.97 -10.39
CA ILE A 16 -1.03 -2.51 -11.42
C ILE A 16 0.12 -1.72 -10.78
N MET A 17 -0.19 -0.81 -9.87
CA MET A 17 0.84 0.00 -9.21
C MET A 17 1.72 -0.85 -8.28
N LEU A 18 1.19 -1.92 -7.66
CA LEU A 18 2.00 -2.87 -6.89
C LEU A 18 3.04 -3.59 -7.76
N GLU A 19 2.69 -3.98 -8.99
CA GLU A 19 3.66 -4.53 -9.94
C GLU A 19 4.77 -3.54 -10.28
N VAL A 20 4.41 -2.26 -10.46
CA VAL A 20 5.37 -1.17 -10.70
C VAL A 20 6.31 -1.00 -9.50
N LEU A 21 5.76 -1.02 -8.28
CA LEU A 21 6.55 -0.89 -7.05
C LEU A 21 7.54 -2.05 -6.87
N GLU A 22 7.11 -3.28 -7.15
CA GLU A 22 7.96 -4.48 -7.11
C GLU A 22 9.13 -4.37 -8.10
N CYS A 23 8.86 -3.92 -9.34
CA CYS A 23 9.91 -3.66 -10.34
C CYS A 23 10.91 -2.59 -9.88
N ILE A 24 10.44 -1.56 -9.17
CA ILE A 24 11.28 -0.48 -8.64
C ILE A 24 12.17 -1.00 -7.50
N ALA A 25 11.62 -1.81 -6.60
CA ALA A 25 12.41 -2.43 -5.53
C ALA A 25 13.55 -3.27 -6.12
N GLU A 26 13.26 -4.12 -7.11
CA GLU A 26 14.30 -4.89 -7.81
C GLU A 26 15.34 -4.03 -8.53
N TYR A 27 14.93 -2.88 -9.06
CA TYR A 27 15.83 -1.93 -9.73
C TYR A 27 16.79 -1.27 -8.74
N ILE A 28 16.26 -0.87 -7.57
CA ILE A 28 17.02 -0.26 -6.48
C ILE A 28 18.06 -1.23 -5.93
N GLU A 29 17.70 -2.49 -5.67
CA GLU A 29 18.63 -3.51 -5.16
C GLU A 29 19.82 -3.76 -6.11
N LYS A 30 19.63 -3.53 -7.42
CA LYS A 30 20.70 -3.68 -8.42
C LYS A 30 21.67 -2.49 -8.44
N GLY A 31 21.52 -1.51 -7.55
CA GLY A 31 22.43 -0.36 -7.37
C GLY A 31 22.35 0.66 -8.52
N LYS A 32 21.17 0.84 -9.11
CA LYS A 32 21.01 1.60 -10.37
C LYS A 32 20.38 2.99 -10.23
N VAL A 33 20.00 3.41 -9.03
CA VAL A 33 19.21 4.64 -8.86
C VAL A 33 20.09 5.88 -8.92
N ASN A 34 19.66 6.85 -9.72
CA ASN A 34 20.18 8.20 -9.72
C ASN A 34 19.12 9.21 -9.22
N LYS A 35 19.57 10.42 -8.89
CA LYS A 35 18.74 11.46 -8.26
C LYS A 35 17.51 11.90 -9.07
N LEU A 36 17.53 11.80 -10.40
CA LEU A 36 16.33 12.11 -11.21
C LEU A 36 15.24 11.04 -11.05
N GLU A 37 15.62 9.81 -10.75
CA GLU A 37 14.68 8.70 -10.54
C GLU A 37 14.05 8.74 -9.14
N GLU A 38 14.68 9.40 -8.16
CA GLU A 38 14.14 9.56 -6.81
C GLU A 38 12.78 10.27 -6.79
N ASP A 39 12.60 11.30 -7.61
CA ASP A 39 11.34 12.05 -7.70
C ASP A 39 10.21 11.20 -8.29
N ASP A 40 10.51 10.40 -9.32
CA ASP A 40 9.55 9.47 -9.92
C ASP A 40 9.16 8.36 -8.93
N ILE A 41 10.14 7.79 -8.22
CA ILE A 41 9.88 6.79 -7.18
C ILE A 41 9.04 7.41 -6.06
N ARG A 42 9.32 8.65 -5.65
CA ARG A 42 8.53 9.37 -4.64
C ARG A 42 7.08 9.56 -5.08
N ASN A 43 6.84 9.89 -6.34
CA ASN A 43 5.49 10.02 -6.89
C ASN A 43 4.72 8.70 -6.84
N ILE A 44 5.41 7.58 -7.12
CA ILE A 44 4.83 6.23 -7.06
C ILE A 44 4.48 5.84 -5.62
N VAL A 45 5.37 6.05 -4.65
CA VAL A 45 5.04 5.81 -3.23
C VAL A 45 3.91 6.74 -2.77
N THR A 46 3.88 7.98 -3.26
CA THR A 46 2.81 8.94 -2.96
C THR A 46 1.46 8.51 -3.53
N PHE A 47 1.42 7.84 -4.69
CA PHE A 47 0.18 7.28 -5.23
C PHE A 47 -0.50 6.36 -4.21
N PHE A 48 0.23 5.47 -3.55
CA PHE A 48 -0.36 4.59 -2.55
C PHE A 48 -0.88 5.35 -1.33
N ARG A 49 -0.14 6.37 -0.87
CA ARG A 49 -0.59 7.22 0.23
C ARG A 49 -1.88 7.99 -0.10
N GLU A 50 -2.00 8.51 -1.32
CA GLU A 50 -3.14 9.35 -1.70
C GLU A 50 -4.33 8.53 -2.23
N PHE A 51 -4.08 7.51 -3.05
CA PHE A 51 -5.12 6.69 -3.68
C PHE A 51 -5.50 5.46 -2.86
N ALA A 52 -4.54 4.59 -2.52
CA ALA A 52 -4.87 3.37 -1.77
C ALA A 52 -5.35 3.70 -0.34
N ASP A 53 -4.68 4.61 0.36
CA ASP A 53 -5.04 4.92 1.75
C ASP A 53 -6.10 6.02 1.87
N LYS A 54 -5.77 7.26 1.52
CA LYS A 54 -6.68 8.41 1.74
C LYS A 54 -7.95 8.40 0.88
N CYS A 55 -7.99 7.64 -0.21
CA CYS A 55 -9.17 7.52 -1.06
C CYS A 55 -9.87 6.18 -0.86
N HIS A 56 -9.18 5.07 -1.06
CA HIS A 56 -9.78 3.74 -1.05
C HIS A 56 -10.05 3.23 0.38
N HIS A 57 -9.03 3.02 1.22
CA HIS A 57 -9.21 2.59 2.61
C HIS A 57 -10.11 3.54 3.40
N THR A 58 -10.05 4.84 3.12
CA THR A 58 -10.94 5.82 3.78
C THR A 58 -12.42 5.55 3.52
N LYS A 59 -12.81 5.06 2.33
CA LYS A 59 -14.22 4.66 2.07
C LYS A 59 -14.57 3.44 2.90
N GLU A 60 -13.63 2.53 3.09
CA GLU A 60 -13.85 1.30 3.83
C GLU A 60 -13.97 1.58 5.32
N GLU A 61 -12.98 2.25 5.89
CA GLU A 61 -12.91 2.60 7.30
C GLU A 61 -14.07 3.50 7.75
N ARG A 62 -14.56 4.39 6.87
CA ARG A 62 -15.63 5.35 7.22
C ARG A 62 -17.03 4.90 6.86
N GLU A 63 -17.19 4.10 5.81
CA GLU A 63 -18.52 3.76 5.29
C GLU A 63 -18.76 2.25 5.29
N LEU A 64 -17.89 1.44 4.66
CA LEU A 64 -18.12 0.00 4.50
C LEU A 64 -18.02 -0.76 5.84
N PHE A 65 -16.88 -0.67 6.52
CA PHE A 65 -16.63 -1.40 7.76
C PHE A 65 -17.63 -1.04 8.86
N PRO A 66 -17.98 0.26 9.09
CA PRO A 66 -19.04 0.60 10.05
C PRO A 66 -20.42 0.05 9.66
N THR A 67 -20.69 -0.10 8.36
CA THR A 67 -21.95 -0.71 7.89
C THR A 67 -21.96 -2.21 8.12
N LEU A 68 -20.86 -2.91 7.83
CA LEU A 68 -20.70 -4.34 8.09
C LEU A 68 -20.75 -4.66 9.59
N GLU A 69 -20.16 -3.81 10.43
CA GLU A 69 -20.21 -3.94 11.88
C GLU A 69 -21.65 -3.88 12.41
N LYS A 70 -22.45 -2.92 11.91
CA LYS A 70 -23.89 -2.84 12.24
C LYS A 70 -24.69 -4.06 11.76
N MET A 71 -24.21 -4.77 10.74
CA MET A 71 -24.80 -6.02 10.24
C MET A 71 -24.30 -7.26 10.99
N GLY A 72 -23.45 -7.10 12.00
CA GLY A 72 -23.00 -8.16 12.91
C GLY A 72 -21.61 -8.73 12.60
N ILE A 73 -20.86 -8.15 11.66
CA ILE A 73 -19.46 -8.53 11.46
C ILE A 73 -18.62 -7.95 12.59
N GLN A 74 -17.88 -8.80 13.29
CA GLN A 74 -17.13 -8.38 14.48
C GLN A 74 -15.90 -7.55 14.12
N LYS A 75 -15.70 -6.45 14.87
CA LYS A 75 -14.50 -5.60 14.82
C LYS A 75 -13.40 -6.11 15.73
N GLU A 76 -13.58 -6.03 17.04
CA GLU A 76 -12.56 -6.46 18.01
C GLU A 76 -12.34 -7.98 17.94
N GLY A 77 -11.13 -8.42 17.58
CA GLY A 77 -10.82 -9.84 17.40
C GLY A 77 -11.55 -10.50 16.23
N GLY A 78 -12.15 -9.71 15.33
CA GLY A 78 -12.87 -10.19 14.16
C GLY A 78 -12.29 -9.67 12.84
N PRO A 79 -12.93 -10.00 11.70
CA PRO A 79 -12.40 -9.69 10.37
C PRO A 79 -12.14 -8.20 10.14
N ILE A 80 -13.02 -7.31 10.62
CA ILE A 80 -12.82 -5.86 10.43
C ILE A 80 -11.57 -5.38 11.18
N GLY A 81 -11.29 -5.92 12.38
CA GLY A 81 -10.08 -5.57 13.13
C GLY A 81 -8.82 -5.95 12.37
N VAL A 82 -8.79 -7.15 11.77
CA VAL A 82 -7.67 -7.60 10.94
C VAL A 82 -7.41 -6.64 9.77
N MET A 83 -8.47 -6.22 9.06
CA MET A 83 -8.31 -5.28 7.93
C MET A 83 -7.76 -3.92 8.37
N LEU A 84 -8.24 -3.40 9.52
CA LEU A 84 -7.74 -2.15 10.08
C LEU A 84 -6.27 -2.21 10.50
N ASP A 85 -5.86 -3.32 11.12
CA ASP A 85 -4.47 -3.56 11.50
C ASP A 85 -3.57 -3.64 10.24
N GLU A 86 -4.07 -4.28 9.18
CA GLU A 86 -3.37 -4.36 7.89
C GLU A 86 -3.27 -2.98 7.20
N HIS A 87 -4.30 -2.14 7.25
CA HIS A 87 -4.21 -0.76 6.77
C HIS A 87 -3.13 0.03 7.52
N GLU A 88 -3.06 -0.12 8.86
CA GLU A 88 -2.04 0.56 9.66
C GLU A 88 -0.63 0.06 9.35
N LEU A 89 -0.46 -1.25 9.19
CA LEU A 89 0.81 -1.82 8.75
C LEU A 89 1.22 -1.31 7.36
N GLY A 90 0.28 -1.24 6.42
CA GLY A 90 0.50 -0.65 5.11
C GLY A 90 0.98 0.81 5.19
N ARG A 91 0.34 1.63 6.03
CA ARG A 91 0.75 3.03 6.28
C ARG A 91 2.17 3.12 6.86
N ASN A 92 2.59 2.16 7.68
CA ASN A 92 3.95 2.12 8.22
C ASN A 92 5.00 1.82 7.15
N HIS A 93 4.75 0.87 6.25
CA HIS A 93 5.66 0.60 5.12
C HIS A 93 5.77 1.79 4.17
N ILE A 94 4.66 2.47 3.86
CA ILE A 94 4.66 3.70 3.06
C ILE A 94 5.54 4.78 3.70
N ARG A 95 5.42 4.99 5.02
CA ARG A 95 6.25 5.96 5.74
C ARG A 95 7.73 5.59 5.65
N ALA A 96 8.08 4.33 5.90
CA ALA A 96 9.46 3.86 5.87
C ALA A 96 10.09 3.99 4.46
N MET A 97 9.33 3.70 3.39
CA MET A 97 9.78 3.94 2.03
C MET A 97 10.04 5.43 1.78
N LEU A 98 9.12 6.32 2.18
CA LEU A 98 9.28 7.76 2.00
C LEU A 98 10.48 8.33 2.75
N GLU A 99 10.77 7.84 3.96
CA GLU A 99 11.93 8.22 4.76
C GLU A 99 13.25 7.72 4.15
N SER A 100 13.21 6.56 3.48
CA SER A 100 14.40 5.99 2.81
C SER A 100 14.75 6.70 1.50
N LEU A 101 13.82 7.45 0.91
CA LEU A 101 14.03 8.12 -0.38
C LEU A 101 15.06 9.23 -0.33
N ASP A 102 15.24 9.89 0.82
CA ASP A 102 16.10 11.08 0.91
C ASP A 102 17.60 10.75 0.75
N ASP A 103 17.99 9.51 1.05
CA ASP A 103 19.37 9.01 0.97
C ASP A 103 19.52 7.87 -0.06
N LEU A 104 18.50 7.64 -0.92
CA LEU A 104 18.38 6.42 -1.71
C LEU A 104 19.54 6.22 -2.70
N ALA A 105 19.98 7.28 -3.40
CA ALA A 105 21.10 7.20 -4.34
C ALA A 105 22.48 7.17 -3.67
N GLU A 106 22.58 7.51 -2.37
CA GLU A 106 23.86 7.72 -1.68
C GLU A 106 24.14 6.66 -0.60
N SER A 107 23.13 5.82 -0.25
CA SER A 107 23.20 4.87 0.86
C SER A 107 22.63 3.51 0.49
N GLU A 108 23.51 2.48 0.43
CA GLU A 108 23.08 1.08 0.25
C GLU A 108 22.11 0.63 1.35
N ILE A 109 22.28 1.14 2.57
CA ILE A 109 21.37 0.85 3.69
C ILE A 109 19.99 1.46 3.45
N ALA A 110 19.91 2.64 2.84
CA ALA A 110 18.62 3.25 2.49
C ALA A 110 17.96 2.49 1.33
N ALA A 111 18.74 2.06 0.34
CA ALA A 111 18.27 1.23 -0.76
C ALA A 111 17.69 -0.11 -0.28
N GLU A 112 18.39 -0.82 0.61
CA GLU A 112 17.92 -2.07 1.22
C GLU A 112 16.62 -1.85 2.01
N LYS A 113 16.59 -0.83 2.87
CA LYS A 113 15.38 -0.50 3.65
C LYS A 113 14.18 -0.15 2.77
N PHE A 114 14.40 0.59 1.69
CA PHE A 114 13.34 0.89 0.73
C PHE A 114 12.79 -0.40 0.12
N ALA A 115 13.68 -1.25 -0.41
CA ALA A 115 13.30 -2.48 -1.08
C ALA A 115 12.55 -3.44 -0.14
N ASP A 116 13.05 -3.64 1.08
CA ASP A 116 12.40 -4.47 2.10
C ASP A 116 10.97 -4.00 2.40
N ASN A 117 10.77 -2.70 2.58
CA ASN A 117 9.45 -2.15 2.85
C ASN A 117 8.54 -2.20 1.61
N ALA A 118 9.09 -2.04 0.42
CA ALA A 118 8.36 -2.17 -0.83
C ALA A 118 7.83 -3.59 -1.02
N TYR A 119 8.68 -4.61 -0.86
CA TYR A 119 8.27 -6.02 -0.96
C TYR A 119 7.25 -6.40 0.11
N ALA A 120 7.48 -5.99 1.38
CA ALA A 120 6.54 -6.26 2.46
C ALA A 120 5.18 -5.59 2.20
N TYR A 121 5.16 -4.35 1.70
CA TYR A 121 3.92 -3.67 1.31
C TYR A 121 3.20 -4.36 0.17
N VAL A 122 3.93 -4.80 -0.87
CA VAL A 122 3.37 -5.52 -2.02
C VAL A 122 2.73 -6.84 -1.60
N GLU A 123 3.43 -7.63 -0.79
CA GLU A 123 2.90 -8.89 -0.27
C GLU A 123 1.65 -8.67 0.58
N LEU A 124 1.73 -7.73 1.53
CA LEU A 124 0.62 -7.35 2.41
C LEU A 124 -0.61 -6.97 1.59
N LEU A 125 -0.46 -6.04 0.64
CA LEU A 125 -1.60 -5.45 -0.04
C LEU A 125 -2.21 -6.41 -1.07
N ARG A 126 -1.44 -7.31 -1.68
CA ARG A 126 -1.98 -8.40 -2.52
C ARG A 126 -2.89 -9.30 -1.69
N GLN A 127 -2.40 -9.79 -0.54
CA GLN A 127 -3.19 -10.64 0.36
C GLN A 127 -4.40 -9.92 0.94
N HIS A 128 -4.25 -8.64 1.24
CA HIS A 128 -5.32 -7.77 1.74
C HIS A 128 -6.46 -7.63 0.72
N ILE A 129 -6.12 -7.23 -0.51
CA ILE A 129 -7.09 -7.06 -1.60
C ILE A 129 -7.81 -8.38 -1.94
N ASP A 130 -7.11 -9.51 -1.86
CA ASP A 130 -7.74 -10.82 -2.09
C ASP A 130 -8.82 -11.10 -1.04
N LYS A 131 -8.61 -10.75 0.24
CA LYS A 131 -9.64 -10.87 1.29
C LYS A 131 -10.86 -9.98 1.05
N GLU A 132 -10.68 -8.80 0.46
CA GLU A 132 -11.76 -7.84 0.18
C GLU A 132 -12.57 -8.19 -1.07
N ASN A 133 -11.92 -8.88 -2.00
CA ASN A 133 -12.55 -9.29 -3.25
C ASN A 133 -13.39 -10.56 -3.12
N ASP A 134 -13.08 -11.44 -2.17
CA ASP A 134 -13.83 -12.67 -1.89
C ASP A 134 -15.15 -12.41 -1.12
#